data_AF-A0A9D7MK32-F1
#
_entry.id   AF-A0A9D7MK32-F1
#
_cell.length_a   1.000
_cell.length_b   1.000
_cell.length_c   1.000
_cell.angle_alpha   90.00
_cell.angle_beta   90.00
_cell.angle_gamma   90.00
#
_symmetry.space_group_name_H-M   'P 1'
#
loop_
_entity.id
_entity.type
_entity.pdbx_description
1 polymer ?
#
loop_
_entity_poly.entity_id
_entity_poly.type
_entity_poly.pdbx_seq_one_letter_code
_entity_poly.pdbx_strand_id
1 'polypeptide(L)'
;MAQIQCALGIVVILGLTWLWSSNKRGISWRTILWGLALQLILALIVVVFPPGVRAFQWFGDGVTWFLGFATQGAAFLFGNLALPAGQAVVGFQFAITITSVIVFFSSCMAVLYHYGIMQRFVRWTARILERTMKTSPIESINAVGEIFLGQTESPLLVKRYIPYISSSELFAMMVGALQPSPAPPWASTLPAASMQQT
;
A
#
# COMPACT_ATOMS: atom_id res chain seq x y z
N MET A 1 -29.03 7.33 -12.53
CA MET A 1 -28.99 5.88 -12.24
C MET A 1 -27.67 5.43 -11.61
N ALA A 2 -26.51 5.69 -12.24
CA ALA A 2 -25.21 5.24 -11.72
C ALA A 2 -24.87 5.72 -10.29
N GLN A 3 -25.13 6.99 -9.97
CA GLN A 3 -24.86 7.52 -8.62
C GLN A 3 -25.67 6.83 -7.51
N ILE A 4 -26.91 6.43 -7.82
CA ILE A 4 -27.78 5.71 -6.89
C ILE A 4 -27.25 4.29 -6.66
N GLN A 5 -26.73 3.64 -7.71
CA GLN A 5 -26.12 2.32 -7.62
C GLN A 5 -24.85 2.33 -6.75
N CYS A 6 -23.99 3.35 -6.89
CA CYS A 6 -22.80 3.51 -6.04
C CYS A 6 -23.17 3.71 -4.57
N ALA A 7 -24.14 4.59 -4.28
CA ALA A 7 -24.60 4.84 -2.92
C ALA A 7 -25.23 3.58 -2.30
N LEU A 8 -26.05 2.86 -3.07
CA LEU A 8 -26.68 1.61 -2.63
C LEU A 8 -25.63 0.52 -2.38
N GLY A 9 -24.60 0.43 -3.22
CA GLY A 9 -23.48 -0.49 -3.02
C GLY A 9 -22.76 -0.27 -1.69
N ILE A 10 -22.45 0.98 -1.33
CA ILE A 10 -21.83 1.32 -0.05
C ILE A 10 -22.74 0.87 1.12
N VAL A 11 -24.03 1.18 1.04
CA VAL A 11 -25.00 0.79 2.08
C VAL A 11 -25.10 -0.73 2.22
N VAL A 12 -25.13 -1.47 1.11
CA VAL A 12 -25.18 -2.93 1.12
C VAL A 12 -23.92 -3.53 1.74
N ILE A 13 -22.72 -3.04 1.38
CA ILE A 13 -21.47 -3.53 1.96
C ILE A 13 -21.40 -3.23 3.46
N LEU A 14 -21.79 -2.03 3.89
CA LEU A 14 -21.88 -1.68 5.31
C LEU A 14 -22.93 -2.53 6.04
N GLY A 15 -24.06 -2.84 5.40
CA GLY A 15 -25.09 -3.71 5.94
C GLY A 15 -24.62 -5.16 6.11
N LEU A 16 -23.93 -5.71 5.11
CA LEU A 16 -23.37 -7.06 5.17
C LEU A 16 -22.28 -7.19 6.23
N THR A 17 -21.37 -6.22 6.31
CA THR A 17 -20.32 -6.19 7.34
C THR A 17 -20.90 -6.04 8.74
N TRP A 18 -21.96 -5.24 8.91
CA TRP A 18 -22.69 -5.16 10.18
C TRP A 18 -23.42 -6.46 10.55
N LEU A 19 -23.98 -7.16 9.55
CA LEU A 19 -24.67 -8.44 9.76
C LEU A 19 -23.72 -9.54 10.23
N TRP A 20 -22.51 -9.57 9.66
CA TRP A 20 -21.45 -10.52 10.02
C TRP A 20 -20.64 -10.10 11.26
N SER A 21 -20.91 -8.94 11.85
CA SER A 21 -20.15 -8.43 13.00
C SER A 21 -20.40 -9.27 14.26
N SER A 22 -19.31 -9.74 14.88
CA SER A 22 -19.33 -10.54 16.11
C SER A 22 -19.90 -9.79 17.32
N ASN A 23 -19.78 -8.45 17.37
CA ASN A 23 -20.31 -7.64 18.47
C ASN A 23 -20.88 -6.32 17.97
N LYS A 24 -22.18 -6.32 17.69
CA LYS A 24 -22.92 -5.15 17.15
C LYS A 24 -22.94 -3.93 18.08
N ARG A 25 -22.74 -4.13 19.39
CA ARG A 25 -22.73 -3.04 20.40
C ARG A 25 -21.33 -2.46 20.64
N GLY A 26 -20.27 -3.17 20.25
CA GLY A 26 -18.88 -2.72 20.38
C GLY A 26 -18.38 -1.87 19.21
N ILE A 27 -19.25 -1.51 18.26
CA ILE A 27 -18.88 -0.82 17.03
C ILE A 27 -18.55 0.65 17.32
N SER A 28 -17.30 1.04 17.06
CA SER A 28 -16.85 2.42 17.13
C SER A 28 -17.28 3.20 15.87
N TRP A 29 -18.47 3.79 15.89
CA TRP A 29 -18.99 4.61 14.80
C TRP A 29 -18.04 5.73 14.36
N ARG A 30 -17.25 6.27 15.30
CA ARG A 30 -16.20 7.24 14.99
C ARG A 30 -15.17 6.69 14.00
N THR A 31 -14.66 5.47 14.21
CA THR A 31 -13.63 4.86 13.37
C THR A 31 -14.17 4.60 11.96
N ILE A 32 -15.39 4.09 11.85
CA ILE A 32 -16.06 3.83 10.56
C ILE A 32 -16.28 5.14 9.80
N LEU A 33 -16.85 6.16 10.46
CA LEU A 33 -17.14 7.44 9.82
C LEU A 33 -15.85 8.16 9.39
N TRP A 34 -14.80 8.13 10.21
CA TRP A 34 -13.51 8.71 9.82
C TRP A 34 -12.84 7.93 8.68
N GLY A 35 -12.88 6.60 8.69
CA GLY A 35 -12.33 5.79 7.60
C GLY A 35 -13.02 6.08 6.27
N LEU A 36 -14.36 6.07 6.27
CA LEU A 36 -15.16 6.40 5.09
C LEU A 36 -14.94 7.86 4.64
N ALA A 37 -14.93 8.81 5.57
CA ALA A 37 -14.69 10.22 5.25
C ALA A 37 -13.30 10.41 4.65
N LEU A 38 -12.25 9.84 5.23
CA LEU A 38 -10.88 9.96 4.73
C LEU A 38 -10.76 9.39 3.31
N GLN A 39 -11.36 8.21 3.06
CA GLN A 39 -11.34 7.58 1.74
C GLN A 39 -12.11 8.41 0.69
N LEU A 40 -13.29 8.94 1.04
CA LEU A 40 -14.08 9.78 0.14
C LEU A 40 -13.42 11.15 -0.12
N ILE A 41 -12.82 11.75 0.90
CA ILE A 41 -12.09 13.03 0.78
C ILE A 41 -10.89 12.85 -0.15
N LEU A 42 -10.09 11.79 0.04
CA LEU A 42 -8.98 11.48 -0.84
C LEU A 42 -9.44 11.26 -2.29
N ALA A 43 -10.50 10.47 -2.49
CA ALA A 43 -11.06 10.24 -3.82
C ALA A 43 -11.55 11.54 -4.47
N LEU A 44 -12.23 12.41 -3.72
CA LEU A 44 -12.74 13.68 -4.25
C LEU A 44 -11.59 14.62 -4.62
N ILE A 45 -10.54 14.71 -3.79
CA ILE A 45 -9.36 15.52 -4.07
C ILE A 45 -8.63 15.02 -5.33
N VAL A 46 -8.43 13.71 -5.44
CA VAL A 46 -7.59 13.13 -6.50
C VAL A 46 -8.33 12.97 -7.84
N VAL A 47 -9.64 12.70 -7.82
CA VAL A 47 -10.43 12.36 -9.02
C VAL A 47 -11.30 13.52 -9.51
N VAL A 48 -11.86 14.34 -8.61
CA VAL A 48 -12.87 15.34 -8.99
C VAL A 48 -12.31 16.76 -8.94
N PHE A 49 -11.51 17.08 -7.93
CA PHE A 49 -11.04 18.44 -7.70
C PHE A 49 -9.92 18.81 -8.69
N PRO A 50 -10.13 19.77 -9.62
CA PRO A 50 -9.19 20.02 -10.73
C PRO A 50 -7.74 20.28 -10.32
N PRO A 51 -7.41 21.10 -9.30
CA PRO A 51 -6.02 21.26 -8.89
C PRO A 51 -5.47 20.01 -8.19
N GLY A 52 -6.32 19.21 -7.53
CA GLY A 52 -5.92 17.92 -6.96
C GLY A 52 -5.62 16.87 -8.04
N VAL A 53 -6.43 16.81 -9.10
CA VAL A 53 -6.17 15.99 -10.30
C VAL A 53 -4.84 16.39 -10.94
N ARG A 54 -4.57 17.69 -11.13
CA ARG A 54 -3.29 18.17 -11.69
C ARG A 54 -2.11 17.82 -10.78
N ALA A 55 -2.25 17.98 -9.47
CA ALA A 55 -1.22 17.60 -8.51
C ALA A 55 -0.93 16.10 -8.56
N PHE A 56 -1.97 15.28 -8.69
CA PHE A 56 -1.85 13.82 -8.81
C PHE A 56 -1.20 13.41 -10.16
N GLN A 57 -1.57 14.07 -11.26
CA GLN A 57 -0.92 13.88 -12.56
C GLN A 57 0.56 14.24 -12.49
N TRP A 58 0.90 15.41 -11.93
CA TRP A 58 2.29 15.82 -11.74
C TRP A 58 3.09 14.83 -10.89
N PHE A 59 2.48 14.28 -9.83
CA PHE A 59 3.09 13.23 -9.04
C PHE A 59 3.29 11.94 -9.85
N GLY A 60 2.30 11.53 -10.64
CA GLY A 60 2.37 10.38 -11.55
C GLY A 60 3.46 10.53 -12.62
N ASP A 61 3.60 11.73 -13.19
CA ASP A 61 4.67 12.06 -14.14
C ASP A 61 6.04 12.00 -13.46
N GLY A 62 6.14 12.49 -12.21
CA GLY A 62 7.35 12.38 -11.40
C GLY A 62 7.75 10.93 -11.12
N VAL A 63 6.78 10.07 -10.77
CA VAL A 63 6.99 8.62 -10.61
C VAL A 63 7.41 7.98 -11.92
N THR A 64 6.77 8.34 -13.04
CA THR A 64 7.11 7.80 -14.37
C THR A 64 8.51 8.21 -14.80
N TRP A 65 8.88 9.47 -14.57
CA TRP A 65 10.24 9.96 -14.81
C TRP A 65 11.27 9.23 -13.95
N PHE A 66 10.97 9.02 -12.66
CA PHE A 66 11.84 8.26 -11.75
C PHE A 66 11.99 6.79 -12.19
N LEU A 67 10.90 6.14 -12.61
CA LEU A 67 10.93 4.80 -13.18
C LEU A 67 11.71 4.74 -14.51
N GLY A 68 11.81 5.86 -15.24
CA GLY A 68 12.66 5.99 -16.42
C GLY A 68 14.12 5.62 -16.15
N PHE A 69 14.67 5.93 -14.98
CA PHE A 69 16.04 5.52 -14.62
C PHE A 69 16.19 4.00 -14.51
N ALA A 70 15.15 3.29 -14.06
CA ALA A 70 15.15 1.83 -14.03
C ALA A 70 15.23 1.24 -15.44
N THR A 71 14.57 1.86 -16.42
CA THR A 71 14.64 1.40 -17.82
C THR A 71 16.04 1.59 -18.43
N GLN A 72 16.75 2.66 -18.06
CA GLN A 72 18.15 2.87 -18.46
C GLN A 72 19.07 1.83 -17.83
N GLY A 73 18.87 1.51 -16.54
CA GLY A 73 19.59 0.42 -15.87
C GLY A 73 19.33 -0.95 -16.49
N ALA A 74 18.08 -1.22 -16.88
CA ALA A 74 17.72 -2.45 -17.59
C ALA A 74 18.37 -2.52 -18.98
N ALA A 75 18.41 -1.41 -19.72
CA ALA A 75 19.08 -1.33 -21.02
C ALA A 75 20.61 -1.55 -20.90
N PHE A 76 21.23 -1.08 -19.82
CA PHE A 76 22.64 -1.37 -19.54
C PHE A 76 22.91 -2.86 -19.30
N LEU A 77 22.03 -3.55 -18.56
CA LEU A 77 22.21 -4.97 -18.22
C LEU A 77 21.78 -5.93 -19.34
N PHE A 78 20.69 -5.64 -20.04
CA PHE A 78 20.04 -6.56 -20.98
C PHE A 78 20.03 -6.06 -22.44
N GLY A 79 20.58 -4.88 -22.71
CA GLY A 79 20.69 -4.32 -24.05
C GLY A 79 19.32 -4.11 -24.72
N ASN A 80 19.20 -4.48 -25.99
CA ASN A 80 17.96 -4.33 -26.76
C ASN A 80 16.78 -5.15 -26.22
N LEU A 81 17.01 -6.18 -25.40
CA LEU A 81 15.93 -7.01 -24.81
C LEU A 81 15.08 -6.23 -23.78
N ALA A 82 15.63 -5.16 -23.19
CA ALA A 82 14.89 -4.30 -22.26
C ALA A 82 14.27 -3.07 -22.96
N LEU A 83 14.67 -2.78 -24.20
CA LEU A 83 14.23 -1.60 -24.93
C LEU A 83 12.98 -1.91 -25.78
N PRO A 84 12.12 -0.90 -26.05
CA PRO A 84 10.99 -1.04 -26.96
C PRO A 84 11.37 -1.58 -28.34
N ALA A 85 12.62 -1.32 -28.78
CA ALA A 85 13.17 -1.83 -30.04
C ALA A 85 13.30 -3.37 -30.07
N GLY A 86 13.62 -4.03 -28.95
CA GLY A 86 13.63 -5.49 -28.87
C GLY A 86 12.23 -6.07 -28.72
N GLN A 87 11.29 -5.33 -28.13
CA GLN A 87 9.90 -5.78 -27.98
C GLN A 87 9.20 -6.00 -29.32
N ALA A 88 9.60 -5.26 -30.37
CA ALA A 88 9.10 -5.45 -31.72
C ALA A 88 9.58 -6.76 -32.40
N VAL A 89 10.68 -7.35 -31.91
CA VAL A 89 11.31 -8.54 -32.50
C VAL A 89 11.00 -9.80 -31.69
N VAL A 90 10.97 -9.70 -30.36
CA VAL A 90 10.82 -10.85 -29.44
C VAL A 90 9.57 -10.76 -28.54
N GLY A 91 8.73 -9.74 -28.69
CA GLY A 91 7.54 -9.49 -27.86
C GLY A 91 7.88 -8.78 -26.53
N PHE A 92 6.89 -8.42 -25.72
CA PHE A 92 7.12 -7.76 -24.43
C PHE A 92 7.68 -8.74 -23.39
N GLN A 93 8.95 -8.58 -22.98
CA GLN A 93 9.57 -9.38 -21.92
C GLN A 93 9.13 -8.90 -20.54
N PHE A 94 7.96 -9.39 -20.10
CA PHE A 94 7.40 -9.14 -18.77
C PHE A 94 8.44 -9.29 -17.66
N ALA A 95 9.19 -10.40 -17.67
CA ALA A 95 10.15 -10.73 -16.63
C ALA A 95 11.32 -9.75 -16.54
N ILE A 96 11.77 -9.15 -17.65
CA ILE A 96 12.90 -8.21 -17.64
C ILE A 96 12.41 -6.82 -17.26
N THR A 97 11.40 -6.32 -17.98
CA THR A 97 10.93 -4.94 -17.80
C THR A 97 10.40 -4.69 -16.39
N ILE A 98 9.57 -5.60 -15.87
CA ILE A 98 8.94 -5.39 -14.56
C ILE A 98 9.95 -5.65 -13.45
N THR A 99 10.71 -6.75 -13.51
CA THR A 99 11.70 -7.09 -12.46
C THR A 99 12.80 -6.04 -12.32
N SER A 100 13.25 -5.42 -13.41
CA SER A 100 14.24 -4.34 -13.31
C SER A 100 13.70 -3.11 -12.58
N VAL A 101 12.43 -2.72 -12.82
CA VAL A 101 11.76 -1.65 -12.08
C VAL A 101 11.67 -1.99 -10.58
N ILE A 102 11.35 -3.24 -10.27
CA ILE A 102 11.24 -3.74 -8.89
C ILE A 102 12.58 -3.66 -8.17
N VAL A 103 13.65 -4.17 -8.78
CA VAL A 103 15.00 -4.21 -8.17
C VAL A 103 15.52 -2.78 -7.97
N PHE A 104 15.31 -1.90 -8.94
CA PHE A 104 15.64 -0.49 -8.82
C PHE A 104 14.90 0.15 -7.63
N PHE A 105 13.57 0.04 -7.60
CA PHE A 105 12.76 0.59 -6.52
C PHE A 105 13.15 0.01 -5.15
N SER A 106 13.42 -1.29 -5.07
CA SER A 106 13.91 -1.97 -3.85
C SER A 106 15.18 -1.33 -3.31
N SER A 107 16.18 -1.12 -4.18
CA SER A 107 17.46 -0.55 -3.77
C SER A 107 17.31 0.90 -3.28
N CYS A 108 16.48 1.71 -3.94
CA CYS A 108 16.16 3.06 -3.48
C CYS A 108 15.46 3.05 -2.13
N MET A 109 14.47 2.16 -1.95
CA MET A 109 13.78 2.02 -0.67
C MET A 109 14.74 1.58 0.44
N ALA A 110 15.62 0.62 0.18
CA ALA A 110 16.64 0.17 1.13
C ALA A 110 17.54 1.33 1.59
N VAL A 111 17.95 2.21 0.67
CA VAL A 111 18.70 3.43 0.99
C VAL A 111 17.86 4.38 1.88
N LEU A 112 16.60 4.62 1.55
CA LEU A 112 15.71 5.48 2.35
C LEU A 112 15.44 4.92 3.75
N TYR A 113 15.37 3.59 3.88
CA TYR A 113 15.29 2.91 5.18
C TYR A 113 16.60 3.01 5.95
N HIS A 114 17.77 2.90 5.29
CA HIS A 114 19.06 3.06 5.95
C HIS A 114 19.22 4.46 6.55
N TYR A 115 18.80 5.51 5.83
CA TYR A 115 18.86 6.90 6.29
C TYR A 115 17.76 7.28 7.30
N GLY A 116 16.83 6.39 7.63
CA GLY A 116 15.78 6.69 8.61
C GLY A 116 14.59 7.52 8.08
N ILE A 117 14.57 7.84 6.79
CA ILE A 117 13.56 8.74 6.18
C ILE A 117 12.20 8.03 6.15
N MET A 118 12.17 6.78 5.70
CA MET A 118 10.94 5.98 5.65
C MET A 118 10.33 5.78 7.04
N GLN A 119 11.16 5.51 8.05
CA GLN A 119 10.70 5.31 9.42
C GLN A 119 10.07 6.59 9.98
N ARG A 120 10.61 7.77 9.62
CA ARG A 120 10.03 9.04 10.01
C ARG A 120 8.69 9.30 9.31
N PHE A 121 8.62 9.01 8.01
CA PHE A 121 7.39 9.13 7.23
C PHE A 121 6.28 8.22 7.77
N VAL A 122 6.56 6.92 7.93
CA VAL A 122 5.61 5.93 8.45
C VAL A 122 5.09 6.33 9.83
N ARG A 123 5.98 6.75 10.74
CA ARG A 123 5.58 7.19 12.08
C ARG A 123 4.70 8.45 12.06
N TRP A 124 4.96 9.36 11.14
CA TRP A 124 4.17 10.59 11.02
C TRP A 124 2.78 10.29 10.49
N THR A 125 2.67 9.50 9.42
CA THR A 125 1.37 9.09 8.83
C THR A 125 0.57 8.22 9.80
N ALA A 126 1.22 7.28 10.51
CA ALA A 126 0.55 6.45 11.51
C ALA A 126 -0.04 7.27 12.65
N ARG A 127 0.66 8.34 13.09
CA ARG A 127 0.14 9.27 14.11
C ARG A 127 -1.08 10.07 13.62
N ILE A 128 -1.16 10.37 12.32
CA ILE A 128 -2.33 11.03 11.74
C ILE A 128 -3.54 10.08 11.79
N LEU A 129 -3.34 8.81 11.41
CA LEU A 129 -4.39 7.78 11.51
C LEU A 129 -4.83 7.58 12.96
N GLU A 130 -3.87 7.40 13.88
CA GLU A 130 -4.13 7.25 15.32
C GLU A 130 -4.97 8.41 15.87
N ARG A 131 -4.63 9.67 15.53
CA ARG A 131 -5.35 10.84 16.03
C ARG A 131 -6.76 10.99 15.43
N THR A 132 -6.90 10.69 14.15
CA THR A 132 -8.19 10.83 13.45
C THR A 132 -9.14 9.71 13.86
N MET A 133 -8.73 8.46 13.64
CA MET A 133 -9.53 7.26 13.81
C MET A 133 -9.58 6.73 15.24
N LYS A 134 -8.68 7.19 16.14
CA LYS A 134 -8.50 6.66 17.51
C LYS A 134 -8.22 5.16 17.55
N THR A 135 -7.60 4.67 16.48
CA THR A 135 -7.08 3.31 16.33
C THR A 135 -5.83 3.12 17.16
N SER A 136 -5.46 1.88 17.44
CA SER A 136 -4.24 1.59 18.18
C SER A 136 -2.99 1.98 17.37
N PRO A 137 -1.88 2.35 18.03
CA PRO A 137 -0.64 2.64 17.32
C PRO A 137 -0.13 1.44 16.51
N ILE A 138 -0.41 0.22 16.97
CA ILE A 138 0.08 -1.02 16.35
C ILE A 138 -0.65 -1.26 15.02
N GLU A 139 -1.98 -1.20 15.02
CA GLU A 139 -2.76 -1.37 13.78
C GLU A 139 -2.52 -0.22 12.81
N SER A 140 -2.34 1.01 13.31
CA SER A 140 -2.09 2.19 12.46
C SER A 140 -0.70 2.15 11.80
N ILE A 141 0.33 1.69 12.52
CA ILE A 141 1.67 1.49 11.96
C ILE A 141 1.65 0.37 10.91
N ASN A 142 0.94 -0.73 11.19
CA ASN A 142 0.80 -1.83 10.23
C ASN A 142 0.04 -1.36 8.97
N ALA A 143 -1.07 -0.64 9.10
CA ALA A 143 -1.83 -0.14 7.96
C ALA A 143 -1.00 0.82 7.07
N VAL A 144 -0.18 1.68 7.68
CA VAL A 144 0.73 2.55 6.91
C VAL A 144 1.90 1.77 6.31
N GLY A 145 2.41 0.76 7.01
CA GLY A 145 3.49 -0.10 6.52
C GLY A 145 3.09 -0.89 5.28
N GLU A 146 1.84 -1.33 5.16
CA GLU A 146 1.33 -2.08 4.02
C GLU A 146 1.39 -1.30 2.70
N ILE A 147 1.33 0.04 2.76
CA ILE A 147 1.45 0.92 1.59
C ILE A 147 2.84 0.83 0.95
N PHE A 148 3.88 0.55 1.74
CA PHE A 148 5.29 0.64 1.29
C PHE A 148 6.05 -0.69 1.30
N LEU A 149 5.79 -1.53 2.31
CA LEU A 149 6.46 -2.80 2.55
C LEU A 149 5.65 -3.99 2.00
N GLY A 150 4.34 -3.79 1.80
CA GLY A 150 3.44 -4.86 1.37
C GLY A 150 3.00 -5.79 2.51
N GLN A 151 2.18 -6.76 2.13
CA GLN A 151 1.33 -7.57 3.03
C GLN A 151 2.14 -8.48 3.96
N THR A 152 3.28 -9.00 3.51
CA THR A 152 4.11 -9.95 4.27
C THR A 152 5.12 -9.27 5.19
N GLU A 153 5.43 -8.00 4.93
CA GLU A 153 6.50 -7.27 5.64
C GLU A 153 5.96 -6.29 6.67
N SER A 154 4.77 -5.74 6.44
CA SER A 154 4.19 -4.78 7.38
C SER A 154 4.01 -5.35 8.80
N PRO A 155 3.54 -6.61 8.97
CA PRO A 155 3.43 -7.20 10.31
C PRO A 155 4.79 -7.35 11.02
N LEU A 156 5.91 -7.39 10.28
CA LEU A 156 7.26 -7.45 10.87
C LEU A 156 7.59 -6.17 11.64
N LEU A 157 7.04 -5.00 11.23
CA LEU A 157 7.22 -3.73 11.95
C LEU A 157 6.71 -3.79 13.38
N VAL A 158 5.69 -4.62 13.62
CA VAL A 158 5.01 -4.76 14.90
C VAL A 158 5.18 -6.14 15.52
N LYS A 159 6.10 -6.98 14.99
CA LYS A 159 6.32 -8.37 15.39
C LYS A 159 6.41 -8.57 16.91
N ARG A 160 7.14 -7.69 17.60
CA ARG A 160 7.34 -7.76 19.07
C ARG A 160 6.04 -7.57 19.86
N TYR A 161 5.04 -6.93 19.26
CA TYR A 161 3.76 -6.62 19.90
C TYR A 161 2.66 -7.64 19.56
N ILE A 162 2.84 -8.50 18.55
CA ILE A 162 1.86 -9.52 18.15
C ILE A 162 1.35 -10.39 19.32
N PRO A 163 2.17 -10.81 20.31
CA PRO A 163 1.67 -11.58 21.45
C PRO A 163 0.73 -10.80 22.38
N TYR A 164 0.71 -9.47 22.28
CA TYR A 164 0.03 -8.56 23.22
C TYR A 164 -1.14 -7.79 22.61
N ILE A 165 -1.43 -7.97 21.31
CA ILE A 165 -2.54 -7.29 20.65
C ILE A 165 -3.86 -8.03 20.84
N SER A 166 -4.95 -7.25 20.83
CA SER A 166 -6.31 -7.76 20.86
C SER A 166 -6.69 -8.47 19.56
N SER A 167 -7.73 -9.31 19.62
CA SER A 167 -8.27 -9.97 18.43
C SER A 167 -8.79 -8.98 17.37
N SER A 168 -9.25 -7.79 17.78
CA SER A 168 -9.69 -6.74 16.85
C SER A 168 -8.52 -6.13 16.08
N GLU A 169 -7.41 -5.87 16.76
CA GLU A 169 -6.19 -5.35 16.12
C GLU A 169 -5.59 -6.39 15.19
N LEU A 170 -5.54 -7.65 15.62
CA LEU A 170 -5.08 -8.75 14.76
C LEU A 170 -5.95 -8.88 13.50
N PHE A 171 -7.28 -8.84 13.66
CA PHE A 171 -8.20 -8.88 12.54
C PHE A 171 -8.02 -7.67 11.61
N ALA A 172 -7.85 -6.46 12.15
CA ALA A 172 -7.60 -5.26 11.35
C ALA A 172 -6.32 -5.38 10.50
N MET A 173 -5.23 -5.92 11.06
CA MET A 173 -4.01 -6.19 10.31
C MET A 173 -4.21 -7.26 9.23
N MET A 174 -4.96 -8.32 9.52
CA MET A 174 -5.25 -9.36 8.51
C MET A 174 -6.12 -8.83 7.37
N VAL A 175 -7.11 -7.98 7.67
CA VAL A 175 -7.95 -7.34 6.64
C VAL A 175 -7.13 -6.36 5.80
N GLY A 176 -6.24 -5.58 6.42
CA GLY A 176 -5.29 -4.73 5.70
C GLY A 176 -4.43 -5.53 4.74
N ALA A 177 -3.83 -6.61 5.22
CA ALA A 177 -3.01 -7.52 4.42
C ALA A 177 -3.80 -8.25 3.31
N LEU A 178 -5.11 -8.44 3.42
CA LEU A 178 -5.92 -9.04 2.35
C LEU A 178 -6.26 -8.04 1.22
N GLN A 179 -6.16 -6.73 1.48
CA GLN A 179 -6.40 -5.73 0.46
C GLN A 179 -5.30 -5.83 -0.60
N PRO A 180 -5.64 -5.86 -1.91
CA PRO A 180 -4.65 -5.85 -2.96
C PRO A 180 -3.81 -4.57 -2.87
N SER A 181 -2.60 -4.69 -2.34
CA SER A 181 -1.59 -3.63 -2.41
C SER A 181 -0.53 -4.05 -3.43
N PRO A 182 0.13 -3.10 -4.11
CA PRO A 182 1.32 -3.40 -4.88
C PRO A 182 2.43 -3.80 -3.89
N ALA A 183 2.41 -5.03 -3.41
CA ALA A 183 3.49 -5.58 -2.61
C ALA A 183 4.77 -5.50 -3.47
N PRO A 184 5.83 -4.85 -3.00
CA PRO A 184 7.08 -4.81 -3.75
C PRO A 184 7.56 -6.25 -3.89
N PRO A 185 7.80 -6.78 -5.09
CA PRO A 185 8.16 -8.20 -5.23
C PRO A 185 9.57 -8.56 -4.76
N TRP A 186 10.34 -7.60 -4.22
CA TRP A 186 11.51 -7.90 -3.39
C TRP A 186 11.13 -8.37 -1.98
N ALA A 187 9.87 -8.21 -1.58
CA ALA A 187 9.39 -8.61 -0.28
C ALA A 187 9.42 -10.12 -0.03
N SER A 188 9.33 -10.91 -1.10
CA SER A 188 9.54 -12.36 -1.05
C SER A 188 11.01 -12.75 -0.88
N THR A 189 11.95 -11.81 -0.99
CA THR A 189 13.41 -12.08 -0.93
C THR A 189 14.05 -11.69 0.41
N LEU A 190 13.29 -11.07 1.34
CA LEU A 190 13.84 -10.78 2.66
C LEU A 190 14.11 -12.08 3.44
N PRO A 191 15.29 -12.21 4.09
CA PRO A 191 15.66 -13.39 4.89
C PRO A 191 14.75 -13.65 6.10
N ALA A 192 13.85 -12.71 6.42
CA ALA A 192 12.82 -12.89 7.44
C ALA A 192 11.82 -14.00 7.09
N ALA A 193 11.58 -14.30 5.81
CA ALA A 193 10.73 -15.41 5.38
C ALA A 193 11.38 -16.78 5.64
N SER A 194 12.71 -16.88 5.50
CA SER A 194 13.46 -18.11 5.81
C SER A 194 13.62 -18.39 7.31
N MET A 195 13.47 -17.38 8.19
CA MET A 195 13.53 -17.56 9.64
C MET A 195 12.21 -18.04 10.27
N GLN A 196 11.15 -18.27 9.48
CA GLN A 196 9.88 -18.83 9.95
C GLN A 196 9.64 -20.30 9.52
N GLN A 197 10.63 -20.94 8.88
CA GLN A 197 10.58 -22.38 8.55
C GLN A 197 11.38 -23.26 9.53
N THR A 198 11.82 -22.72 10.65
CA THR A 198 12.44 -23.48 11.76
C THR A 198 11.82 -23.10 13.09
#